data_AF-A0A7S0SME9-F1
#
_entry.id   AF-A0A7S0SME9-F1
#
_cell.length_a   1.000
_cell.length_b   1.000
_cell.length_c   1.000
_cell.angle_alpha   90.00
_cell.angle_beta   90.00
_cell.angle_gamma   90.00
#
_symmetry.space_group_name_H-M   'P 1'
#
loop_
_entity.id
_entity.type
_entity.pdbx_description
1 polymer ?
#
loop_
_entity_poly.entity_id
_entity_poly.type
_entity_poly.pdbx_seq_one_letter_code
_entity_poly.pdbx_strand_id
1 'polypeptide(L)'
;MFASLFGGPKKRDRFTLAELRRLNDVLVKHQAVTAANRDLLVETFREVAELMIWGDQHEPGFFDLFVELKILAHFNRFMTTKARWSHRGAGLTLQLLQTLSIMIQNTREVTSLFYLFSNNHINELIEADFDFDDEEVMAYYISFLKTISLKLNQKTIQFFFFDGAAG
;
A
#
# COMPACT_ATOMS: atom_id res chain seq x y z
N MET A 1 -12.32 -16.71 5.33
CA MET A 1 -12.06 -16.24 6.71
C MET A 1 -12.25 -14.72 6.83
N PHE A 2 -13.32 -14.14 6.24
CA PHE A 2 -13.53 -12.67 6.18
C PHE A 2 -14.77 -12.19 6.95
N ALA A 3 -15.42 -13.07 7.70
CA ALA A 3 -16.75 -12.81 8.27
C ALA A 3 -16.76 -12.00 9.59
N SER A 4 -15.62 -11.73 10.23
CA SER A 4 -15.57 -11.04 11.53
C SER A 4 -15.23 -9.54 11.47
N LEU A 5 -15.22 -8.91 10.30
CA LEU A 5 -14.87 -7.48 10.15
C LEU A 5 -16.05 -6.50 10.30
N PHE A 6 -17.28 -6.98 10.49
CA PHE A 6 -18.48 -6.13 10.39
C PHE A 6 -19.41 -6.22 11.61
N GLY A 7 -18.92 -5.79 12.78
CA GLY A 7 -19.75 -5.63 13.99
C GLY A 7 -19.33 -4.42 14.83
N GLY A 8 -19.94 -3.25 14.58
CA GLY A 8 -19.74 -2.01 15.35
C GLY A 8 -20.65 -0.85 14.86
N PRO A 9 -21.04 0.09 15.73
CA PRO A 9 -22.30 0.85 15.63
C PRO A 9 -22.31 1.98 14.59
N LYS A 10 -23.53 2.27 14.05
CA LYS A 10 -23.91 3.25 13.01
C LYS A 10 -22.76 3.71 12.10
N LYS A 11 -22.48 2.86 11.10
CA LYS A 11 -21.51 3.10 10.02
C LYS A 11 -21.77 4.46 9.37
N ARG A 12 -20.86 5.43 9.60
CA ARG A 12 -20.58 6.44 8.58
C ARG A 12 -20.38 5.71 7.25
N ASP A 13 -20.86 6.28 6.16
CA ASP A 13 -20.68 5.64 4.86
C ASP A 13 -19.18 5.53 4.57
N ARG A 14 -18.66 4.31 4.77
CA ARG A 14 -17.22 4.05 4.86
C ARG A 14 -16.57 4.11 3.50
N PHE A 15 -17.34 3.83 2.45
CA PHE A 15 -16.89 3.78 1.07
C PHE A 15 -17.22 5.09 0.35
N THR A 16 -16.56 6.17 0.77
CA THR A 16 -16.74 7.49 0.14
C THR A 16 -15.41 8.13 -0.21
N LEU A 17 -15.40 8.94 -1.27
CA LEU A 17 -14.23 9.75 -1.66
C LEU A 17 -13.82 10.73 -0.55
N ALA A 18 -14.79 11.23 0.22
CA ALA A 18 -14.53 12.09 1.38
C ALA A 18 -13.73 11.36 2.47
N GLU A 19 -14.02 10.07 2.69
CA GLU A 19 -13.26 9.27 3.64
C GLU A 19 -11.82 9.04 3.17
N LEU A 20 -11.61 8.80 1.86
CA LEU A 20 -10.26 8.70 1.30
C LEU A 20 -9.46 10.00 1.51
N ARG A 21 -10.07 11.17 1.30
CA ARG A 21 -9.42 12.47 1.57
C ARG A 21 -9.07 12.61 3.06
N ARG A 22 -9.99 12.26 3.96
CA ARG A 22 -9.77 12.30 5.40
C ARG A 22 -8.60 11.40 5.82
N LEU A 23 -8.52 10.19 5.28
CA LEU A 23 -7.42 9.25 5.55
C LEU A 23 -6.09 9.81 5.03
N ASN A 24 -6.09 10.40 3.84
CA ASN A 24 -4.91 11.08 3.31
C ASN A 24 -4.45 12.24 4.22
N ASP A 25 -5.37 13.04 4.76
CA ASP A 25 -5.02 14.11 5.70
C ASP A 25 -4.31 13.58 6.95
N VAL A 26 -4.70 12.39 7.43
CA VAL A 26 -4.00 11.71 8.53
C VAL A 26 -2.56 11.37 8.10
N LEU A 27 -2.36 10.79 6.92
CA LEU A 27 -1.03 10.43 6.40
C LEU A 27 -0.12 11.66 6.18
N VAL A 28 -0.70 12.78 5.73
CA VAL A 28 0.00 14.05 5.53
C VAL A 28 0.37 14.69 6.86
N LYS A 29 -0.50 14.61 7.87
CA LYS A 29 -0.25 15.17 9.21
C LYS A 29 0.79 14.38 10.00
N HIS A 30 0.86 13.07 9.81
CA HIS A 30 1.70 12.16 10.59
C HIS A 30 2.90 11.61 9.80
N GLN A 31 3.66 12.49 9.13
CA GLN A 31 4.75 12.07 8.24
C GLN A 31 5.90 11.33 8.96
N ALA A 32 6.13 11.65 10.24
CA ALA A 32 7.10 10.97 11.08
C ALA A 32 6.40 9.89 11.93
N VAL A 33 6.94 8.68 11.91
CA VAL A 33 6.47 7.57 12.75
C VAL A 33 6.98 7.76 14.17
N THR A 34 6.07 7.66 15.13
CA THR A 34 6.33 7.68 16.56
C THR A 34 5.63 6.49 17.21
N ALA A 35 6.00 6.12 18.43
CA ALA A 35 5.28 5.07 19.16
C ALA A 35 3.80 5.41 19.37
N ALA A 36 3.46 6.70 19.45
CA ALA A 36 2.09 7.16 19.72
C ALA A 36 1.16 7.16 18.49
N ASN A 37 1.70 7.23 17.27
CA ASN A 37 0.89 7.29 16.04
C ASN A 37 1.03 6.04 15.17
N ARG A 38 1.84 5.05 15.57
CA ARG A 38 2.08 3.84 14.80
C ARG A 38 0.78 3.10 14.48
N ASP A 39 -0.03 2.80 15.50
CA ASP A 39 -1.27 2.03 15.31
C ASP A 39 -2.28 2.81 14.47
N LEU A 40 -2.35 4.14 14.66
CA LEU A 40 -3.17 5.01 13.81
C LEU A 40 -2.76 4.93 12.34
N LEU A 41 -1.46 4.97 12.04
CA LEU A 41 -0.97 4.89 10.67
C LEU A 41 -1.29 3.53 10.04
N VAL A 42 -1.11 2.44 10.78
CA VAL A 42 -1.44 1.08 10.33
C VAL A 42 -2.91 0.98 9.95
N GLU A 43 -3.80 1.40 10.86
CA GLU A 43 -5.24 1.36 10.63
C GLU A 43 -5.64 2.27 9.46
N THR A 44 -5.01 3.44 9.34
CA THR A 44 -5.23 4.36 8.21
C THR A 44 -4.88 3.68 6.88
N PHE A 45 -3.73 3.00 6.79
CA PHE A 45 -3.33 2.28 5.57
C PHE A 45 -4.23 1.09 5.26
N ARG A 46 -4.69 0.37 6.30
CA ARG A 46 -5.67 -0.72 6.14
C ARG A 46 -6.99 -0.21 5.58
N GLU A 47 -7.50 0.90 6.11
CA GLU A 47 -8.72 1.53 5.63
C GLU A 47 -8.58 2.04 4.19
N VAL A 48 -7.44 2.62 3.83
CA VAL A 48 -7.11 2.98 2.44
C VAL A 48 -7.15 1.75 1.54
N ALA A 49 -6.50 0.65 1.91
CA ALA A 49 -6.50 -0.56 1.09
C ALA A 49 -7.91 -1.13 0.89
N GLU A 50 -8.75 -1.10 1.93
CA GLU A 50 -10.14 -1.53 1.81
C GLU A 50 -10.97 -0.64 0.88
N LEU A 51 -10.78 0.68 0.94
CA LEU A 51 -11.39 1.61 0.01
C LEU A 51 -10.93 1.34 -1.43
N MET A 52 -9.64 1.06 -1.65
CA MET A 52 -9.12 0.79 -2.99
C MET A 52 -9.65 -0.52 -3.55
N ILE A 53 -9.70 -1.58 -2.75
CA ILE A 53 -10.25 -2.86 -3.17
C ILE A 53 -11.73 -2.74 -3.54
N TRP A 54 -12.50 -1.97 -2.74
CA TRP A 54 -13.90 -1.72 -3.03
C TRP A 54 -14.07 -0.82 -4.26
N GLY A 55 -13.36 0.31 -4.30
CA GLY A 55 -13.44 1.30 -5.37
C GLY A 55 -13.06 0.72 -6.73
N ASP A 56 -12.01 -0.10 -6.79
CA ASP A 56 -11.62 -0.83 -8.00
C ASP A 56 -12.77 -1.64 -8.63
N GLN A 57 -13.65 -2.20 -7.79
CA GLN A 57 -14.73 -3.08 -8.23
C GLN A 57 -16.07 -2.37 -8.46
N HIS A 58 -16.24 -1.14 -7.94
CA HIS A 58 -17.55 -0.48 -7.90
C HIS A 58 -17.53 0.95 -8.46
N GLU A 59 -16.43 1.70 -8.27
CA GLU A 59 -16.38 3.12 -8.60
C GLU A 59 -14.93 3.56 -8.96
N PRO A 60 -14.61 3.69 -10.26
CA PRO A 60 -13.26 4.05 -10.73
C PRO A 60 -12.69 5.34 -10.13
N GLY A 61 -13.55 6.30 -9.74
CA GLY A 61 -13.14 7.59 -9.16
C GLY A 61 -12.30 7.48 -7.87
N PHE A 62 -12.34 6.34 -7.18
CA PHE A 62 -11.46 6.10 -6.03
C PHE A 62 -9.98 6.02 -6.44
N PHE A 63 -9.68 5.36 -7.56
CA PHE A 63 -8.31 5.24 -8.04
C PHE A 63 -7.80 6.56 -8.62
N ASP A 64 -8.66 7.32 -9.31
CA ASP A 64 -8.32 8.67 -9.78
C ASP A 64 -7.90 9.56 -8.61
N LEU A 65 -8.70 9.54 -7.53
CA LEU A 65 -8.39 10.31 -6.33
C LEU A 65 -7.16 9.78 -5.58
N PHE A 66 -6.98 8.46 -5.51
CA PHE A 66 -5.79 7.85 -4.89
C PHE A 66 -4.49 8.30 -5.57
N VAL A 67 -4.52 8.39 -6.91
CA VAL A 67 -3.42 8.90 -7.72
C VAL A 67 -3.22 10.41 -7.50
N GLU A 68 -4.30 11.20 -7.54
CA GLU A 68 -4.28 12.66 -7.28
C GLU A 68 -3.61 12.97 -5.93
N LEU A 69 -3.97 12.21 -4.89
CA LEU A 69 -3.45 12.38 -3.53
C LEU A 69 -2.07 11.76 -3.30
N LYS A 70 -1.50 11.05 -4.29
CA LYS A 70 -0.20 10.37 -4.20
C LYS A 70 -0.10 9.40 -3.02
N ILE A 71 -1.18 8.68 -2.71
CA ILE A 71 -1.24 7.82 -1.52
C ILE A 71 -0.22 6.67 -1.59
N LEU A 72 0.08 6.14 -2.79
CA LEU A 72 1.13 5.12 -2.95
C LEU A 72 2.53 5.64 -2.56
N ALA A 73 2.80 6.93 -2.79
CA ALA A 73 4.04 7.56 -2.35
C ALA A 73 4.13 7.59 -0.81
N HIS A 74 2.99 7.71 -0.11
CA HIS A 74 2.96 7.59 1.34
C HIS A 74 3.35 6.17 1.77
N PHE A 75 2.73 5.12 1.20
CA PHE A 75 3.15 3.73 1.46
C PHE A 75 4.66 3.57 1.30
N ASN A 76 5.21 4.01 0.16
CA ASN A 76 6.63 3.88 -0.11
C ASN A 76 7.48 4.64 0.90
N ARG A 77 7.18 5.93 1.15
CA ARG A 77 7.91 6.76 2.12
C ARG A 77 7.95 6.08 3.49
N PHE A 78 6.81 5.65 4.01
CA PHE A 78 6.79 5.03 5.33
C PHE A 78 7.65 3.76 5.32
N MET A 79 7.57 2.90 4.31
CA MET A 79 8.36 1.66 4.21
C MET A 79 9.86 1.87 4.05
N THR A 80 10.31 2.88 3.31
CA THR A 80 11.73 3.11 2.97
C THR A 80 12.46 4.07 3.90
N THR A 81 11.75 4.78 4.80
CA THR A 81 12.42 5.68 5.75
C THR A 81 13.28 4.86 6.71
N LYS A 82 14.61 5.06 6.65
CA LYS A 82 15.69 4.32 7.36
C LYS A 82 15.59 4.23 8.90
N ALA A 83 14.53 4.73 9.53
CA ALA A 83 14.36 4.72 10.99
C ALA A 83 13.89 3.35 11.56
N ARG A 84 14.17 2.23 10.88
CA ARG A 84 13.42 0.97 11.07
C ARG A 84 14.19 -0.26 11.56
N TRP A 85 15.49 -0.16 11.87
CA TRP A 85 16.31 -1.28 12.35
C TRP A 85 16.26 -1.51 13.88
N SER A 86 15.16 -1.15 14.53
CA SER A 86 14.91 -1.57 15.90
C SER A 86 13.69 -2.48 15.92
N HIS A 87 13.67 -3.45 16.83
CA HIS A 87 12.54 -4.36 17.08
C HIS A 87 11.15 -3.67 17.15
N ARG A 88 11.10 -2.35 17.38
CA ARG A 88 9.88 -1.53 17.42
C ARG A 88 9.40 -1.00 16.05
N GLY A 89 10.22 -1.04 15.00
CA GLY A 89 9.92 -0.56 13.65
C GLY A 89 9.43 -1.66 12.69
N ALA A 90 9.91 -2.90 12.88
CA ALA A 90 9.61 -4.05 12.04
C ALA A 90 8.10 -4.25 11.84
N GLY A 91 7.31 -4.22 12.92
CA GLY A 91 5.88 -4.49 12.80
C GLY A 91 5.08 -3.44 12.02
N LEU A 92 5.56 -2.20 11.87
CA LEU A 92 4.92 -1.26 10.93
C LEU A 92 5.26 -1.66 9.48
N THR A 93 6.52 -2.00 9.19
CA THR A 93 6.91 -2.49 7.85
C THR A 93 6.10 -3.72 7.44
N LEU A 94 6.03 -4.73 8.32
CA LEU A 94 5.31 -5.97 8.07
C LEU A 94 3.85 -5.71 7.74
N GLN A 95 3.18 -4.88 8.54
CA GLN A 95 1.76 -4.56 8.34
C GLN A 95 1.53 -3.77 7.05
N LEU A 96 2.44 -2.87 6.67
CA LEU A 96 2.34 -2.14 5.40
C LEU A 96 2.62 -3.04 4.19
N LEU A 97 3.62 -3.91 4.25
CA LEU A 97 3.88 -4.92 3.22
C LEU A 97 2.67 -5.83 3.02
N GLN A 98 2.08 -6.30 4.12
CA GLN A 98 0.87 -7.12 4.07
C GLN A 98 -0.31 -6.36 3.46
N THR A 99 -0.55 -5.13 3.94
CA THR A 99 -1.66 -4.29 3.48
C THR A 99 -1.55 -3.99 1.99
N LEU A 100 -0.35 -3.61 1.53
CA LEU A 100 -0.08 -3.35 0.13
C LEU A 100 -0.20 -4.61 -0.73
N SER A 101 0.29 -5.75 -0.24
CA SER A 101 0.13 -7.05 -0.91
C SER A 101 -1.35 -7.39 -1.10
N ILE A 102 -2.17 -7.27 -0.06
CA ILE A 102 -3.61 -7.55 -0.13
C ILE A 102 -4.29 -6.61 -1.13
N MET A 103 -3.94 -5.33 -1.14
CA MET A 103 -4.47 -4.35 -2.08
C MET A 103 -4.15 -4.77 -3.52
N ILE A 104 -2.86 -4.96 -3.86
CA ILE A 104 -2.42 -5.36 -5.21
C ILE A 104 -3.07 -6.68 -5.63
N GLN A 105 -3.12 -7.67 -4.74
CA GLN A 105 -3.71 -8.98 -5.02
C GLN A 105 -5.19 -8.85 -5.44
N ASN A 106 -5.93 -7.96 -4.78
CA ASN A 106 -7.37 -7.79 -5.00
C ASN A 106 -7.73 -6.76 -6.07
N THR A 107 -6.80 -5.93 -6.54
CA THR A 107 -7.01 -5.07 -7.72
C THR A 107 -7.24 -5.92 -8.97
N ARG A 108 -8.34 -5.69 -9.66
CA ARG A 108 -8.81 -6.42 -10.85
C ARG A 108 -8.78 -5.56 -12.09
N GLU A 109 -9.11 -4.28 -11.97
CA GLU A 109 -9.16 -3.40 -13.14
C GLU A 109 -7.76 -3.17 -13.71
N VAL A 110 -7.66 -3.28 -15.03
CA VAL A 110 -6.39 -3.15 -15.74
C VAL A 110 -5.81 -1.75 -15.57
N THR A 111 -6.66 -0.72 -15.65
CA THR A 111 -6.27 0.68 -15.47
C THR A 111 -5.72 0.93 -14.06
N SER A 112 -6.37 0.39 -13.03
CA SER A 112 -5.90 0.47 -11.64
C SER A 112 -4.54 -0.21 -11.45
N LEU A 113 -4.34 -1.40 -12.03
CA LEU A 113 -3.04 -2.08 -12.01
C LEU A 113 -1.95 -1.27 -12.72
N PHE A 114 -2.28 -0.61 -13.83
CA PHE A 114 -1.33 0.25 -14.54
C PHE A 114 -0.92 1.45 -13.69
N TYR A 115 -1.85 2.05 -12.94
CA TYR A 115 -1.51 3.12 -12.02
C TYR A 115 -0.62 2.66 -10.86
N LEU A 116 -0.87 1.48 -10.31
CA LEU A 116 -0.05 0.93 -9.23
C LEU A 116 1.39 0.67 -9.67
N PHE A 117 1.62 0.22 -10.90
CA PHE A 117 2.95 -0.17 -11.37
C PHE A 117 3.71 0.93 -12.13
N SER A 118 3.02 1.91 -12.73
CA SER A 118 3.68 2.89 -13.62
C SER A 118 4.45 4.03 -12.93
N ASN A 119 4.24 4.26 -11.63
CA ASN A 119 4.82 5.40 -10.89
C ASN A 119 6.10 5.07 -10.11
N ASN A 120 6.74 3.95 -10.40
CA ASN A 120 7.99 3.47 -9.82
C ASN A 120 7.99 3.18 -8.31
N HIS A 121 6.94 3.50 -7.55
CA HIS A 121 6.89 3.25 -6.11
C HIS A 121 6.97 1.77 -5.74
N ILE A 122 6.42 0.88 -6.57
CA ILE A 122 6.56 -0.56 -6.37
C ILE A 122 7.99 -1.02 -6.65
N ASN A 123 8.67 -0.48 -7.67
CA ASN A 123 10.07 -0.79 -7.95
C ASN A 123 10.98 -0.32 -6.81
N GLU A 124 10.75 0.90 -6.29
CA GLU A 124 11.45 1.43 -5.12
C GLU A 124 11.32 0.52 -3.89
N LEU A 125 10.18 -0.15 -3.73
CA LEU A 125 9.96 -1.13 -2.66
C LEU A 125 10.62 -2.47 -2.94
N ILE A 126 10.67 -2.91 -4.19
CA ILE A 126 11.40 -4.13 -4.57
C ILE A 126 12.89 -3.95 -4.28
N GLU A 127 13.45 -2.77 -4.59
CA GLU A 127 14.85 -2.42 -4.38
C GLU A 127 15.19 -1.98 -2.95
N ALA A 128 14.19 -1.89 -2.07
CA ALA A 128 14.40 -1.44 -0.71
C ALA A 128 15.29 -2.42 0.08
N ASP A 129 16.20 -1.85 0.87
CA ASP A 129 17.11 -2.57 1.75
C ASP A 129 16.37 -3.01 3.04
N PHE A 130 15.57 -4.07 2.92
CA PHE A 130 14.84 -4.66 4.05
C PHE A 130 15.76 -5.54 4.91
N ASP A 131 15.45 -5.60 6.20
CA ASP A 131 16.14 -6.48 7.15
C ASP A 131 15.75 -7.94 6.94
N PHE A 132 16.53 -8.68 6.16
CA PHE A 132 16.27 -10.11 5.92
C PHE A 132 16.89 -11.03 6.98
N ASP A 133 17.61 -10.49 7.98
CA ASP A 133 17.95 -11.26 9.19
C ASP A 133 16.70 -11.51 10.05
N ASP A 134 15.65 -10.67 9.89
CA ASP A 134 14.31 -10.92 10.41
C ASP A 134 13.53 -11.83 9.42
N GLU A 135 13.40 -13.11 9.78
CA GLU A 135 12.69 -14.12 8.97
C GLU A 135 11.23 -13.72 8.66
N GLU A 136 10.58 -12.97 9.55
CA GLU A 136 9.22 -12.49 9.32
C GLU A 136 9.21 -11.45 8.19
N VAL A 137 10.14 -10.48 8.23
CA VAL A 137 10.30 -9.49 7.15
C VAL A 137 10.58 -10.16 5.82
N MET A 138 11.48 -11.13 5.79
CA MET A 138 11.79 -11.91 4.58
C MET A 138 10.54 -12.65 4.05
N ALA A 139 9.76 -13.31 4.92
CA ALA A 139 8.56 -14.02 4.51
C ALA A 139 7.48 -13.10 3.89
N TYR A 140 7.24 -11.94 4.51
CA TYR A 140 6.30 -10.95 3.99
C TYR A 140 6.77 -10.33 2.68
N TYR A 141 8.07 -10.05 2.55
CA TYR A 141 8.66 -9.57 1.30
C TYR A 141 8.54 -10.59 0.16
N ILE A 142 8.82 -11.87 0.41
CA ILE A 142 8.61 -12.94 -0.59
C ILE A 142 7.13 -13.02 -1.02
N SER A 143 6.20 -12.91 -0.08
CA SER A 143 4.76 -12.88 -0.38
C SER A 143 4.37 -11.66 -1.22
N PHE A 144 4.98 -10.51 -0.96
CA PHE A 144 4.80 -9.29 -1.74
C PHE A 144 5.30 -9.47 -3.19
N LEU A 145 6.52 -9.97 -3.39
CA LEU A 145 7.06 -10.27 -4.72
C LEU A 145 6.20 -11.29 -5.47
N LYS A 146 5.77 -12.36 -4.79
CA LYS A 146 4.86 -13.35 -5.38
C LYS A 146 3.55 -12.70 -5.83
N THR A 147 2.98 -11.83 -5.01
CA THR A 147 1.74 -11.11 -5.35
C THR A 147 1.90 -10.26 -6.61
N ILE A 148 3.01 -9.53 -6.72
CA ILE A 148 3.33 -8.74 -7.93
C ILE A 148 3.46 -9.67 -9.12
N SER A 149 4.25 -10.75 -9.01
CA SER A 149 4.49 -11.69 -10.11
C SER A 149 3.21 -12.27 -10.71
N LEU A 150 2.19 -12.53 -9.88
CA LEU A 150 0.87 -13.02 -10.32
C LEU A 150 0.04 -11.98 -11.06
N LYS A 151 0.39 -10.68 -10.98
CA LYS A 151 -0.24 -9.58 -11.71
C LYS A 151 0.54 -9.17 -12.95
N LEU A 152 1.73 -9.73 -13.18
CA LEU A 152 2.53 -9.46 -14.37
C LEU A 152 1.94 -10.16 -15.59
N ASN A 153 1.93 -9.43 -16.70
CA ASN A 153 1.59 -9.93 -18.03
C ASN A 153 2.37 -9.13 -19.08
N GLN A 154 2.20 -9.46 -20.36
CA GLN A 154 2.90 -8.80 -21.47
C GLN A 154 2.78 -7.27 -21.48
N LYS A 155 1.72 -6.70 -20.90
CA LYS A 155 1.48 -5.25 -20.85
C LYS A 155 1.99 -4.58 -19.57
N THR A 156 2.07 -5.31 -18.45
CA THR A 156 2.49 -4.74 -17.15
C THR A 156 3.96 -4.98 -16.84
N ILE A 157 4.58 -6.00 -17.44
CA ILE A 157 5.98 -6.36 -17.20
C ILE A 157 6.95 -5.21 -17.54
N GLN A 158 6.61 -4.41 -18.55
CA GLN A 158 7.41 -3.27 -18.98
C GLN A 158 7.63 -2.21 -17.89
N PHE A 159 6.74 -2.13 -16.88
CA PHE A 159 6.88 -1.17 -15.78
C PHE A 159 7.98 -1.55 -14.77
N PHE A 160 8.52 -2.76 -14.87
CA PHE A 160 9.57 -3.28 -13.97
C PHE A 160 10.95 -3.31 -14.63
N PHE A 161 11.08 -2.81 -15.86
CA PHE A 161 12.35 -2.62 -16.52
C PHE A 161 12.66 -1.13 -16.61
N PHE A 162 13.82 -0.73 -16.10
CA PHE A 162 14.37 0.59 -16.39
C PHE A 162 14.89 0.57 -17.82
N ASP A 163 14.20 1.25 -18.74
CA ASP A 163 14.88 1.69 -19.96
C ASP A 163 15.95 2.69 -19.50
N GLY A 164 17.21 2.38 -19.77
CA GLY A 164 18.38 3.18 -19.38
C GLY A 164 18.47 4.55 -20.06
N ALA A 165 17.40 5.33 -20.08
CA ALA A 165 17.40 6.74 -20.40
C ALA A 165 17.48 7.53 -19.09
N ALA A 166 18.63 7.41 -18.42
CA ALA A 166 19.08 8.46 -17.52
C ALA A 166 19.22 9.74 -18.36
N GLY A 167 18.41 10.74 -18.05
CA GLY A 167 18.64 12.14 -18.41
C GLY A 167 19.33 12.85 -17.26
#